data_AF-A0A1Q7X5G4-F1
#
_entry.id   AF-A0A1Q7X5G4-F1
#
_cell.length_a   1.000
_cell.length_b   1.000
_cell.length_c   1.000
_cell.angle_alpha   90.00
_cell.angle_beta   90.00
_cell.angle_gamma   90.00
#
_symmetry.space_group_name_H-M   'P 1'
#
loop_
_entity.id
_entity.type
_entity.pdbx_description
1 polymer ?
#
loop_
_entity_poly.entity_id
_entity_poly.type
_entity_poly.pdbx_seq_one_letter_code
_entity_poly.pdbx_strand_id
1 'polypeptide(L)'
;MARWLLIAALVLLALAGVSQLVIPPVAEHRIDDRLTDGGGTADVSLQAFPAARLLFGEGSRLSVTGSGLALGVQQQSNVFDKLDGFDRVDVNLTKFHAGPFAIANFDLERPAPSAPYHLVSSSRTTPGDLAQYGAARLGLPGGPLLRFFTDQALGSNRQIPIELDMELRSDGGRVVVLSGGGTVAGYPTGPLAELITSTIAVRL
;
A
#
# COMPACT_ATOMS: atom_id res chain seq x y z
N MET A 1 -30.92 -42.31 1.56
CA MET A 1 -29.82 -41.41 2.01
C MET A 1 -29.21 -40.60 0.86
N ALA A 2 -28.87 -41.20 -0.30
CA ALA A 2 -28.29 -40.50 -1.45
C ALA A 2 -29.09 -39.27 -1.95
N ARG A 3 -30.42 -39.34 -1.91
CA ARG A 3 -31.32 -38.26 -2.32
C ARG A 3 -31.22 -37.00 -1.44
N TRP A 4 -30.98 -37.17 -0.14
CA TRP A 4 -30.80 -36.06 0.80
C TRP A 4 -29.40 -35.44 0.71
N LEU A 5 -28.38 -36.25 0.43
CA LEU A 5 -27.02 -35.77 0.15
C LEU A 5 -26.96 -34.93 -1.13
N LEU A 6 -27.70 -35.31 -2.18
CA LEU A 6 -27.79 -34.52 -3.41
C LEU A 6 -28.49 -33.17 -3.20
N ILE A 7 -29.57 -33.15 -2.39
CA ILE A 7 -30.27 -31.90 -2.05
C ILE A 7 -29.36 -31.00 -1.21
N ALA A 8 -28.65 -31.54 -0.21
CA ALA A 8 -27.71 -30.79 0.60
C ALA A 8 -26.53 -30.22 -0.22
N ALA A 9 -25.97 -31.01 -1.14
CA ALA A 9 -24.91 -30.57 -2.04
C ALA A 9 -25.38 -29.47 -3.01
N LEU A 10 -26.61 -29.59 -3.52
CA LEU A 10 -27.21 -28.60 -4.42
C LEU A 10 -27.56 -27.30 -3.68
N VAL A 11 -28.02 -27.39 -2.43
CA VAL A 11 -28.25 -26.23 -1.55
C VAL A 11 -26.93 -25.55 -1.19
N LEU A 12 -25.87 -26.30 -0.87
CA LEU A 12 -24.53 -25.75 -0.64
C LEU A 12 -23.94 -25.10 -1.89
N LEU A 13 -24.12 -25.71 -3.07
CA LEU A 13 -23.72 -25.12 -4.36
C LEU A 13 -24.53 -23.86 -4.68
N ALA A 14 -25.83 -23.85 -4.39
CA ALA A 14 -26.69 -22.68 -4.57
C ALA A 14 -26.31 -21.54 -3.60
N LEU A 15 -26.07 -21.86 -2.32
CA LEU A 15 -25.57 -20.89 -1.33
C LEU A 15 -24.18 -20.37 -1.70
N ALA A 16 -23.29 -21.23 -2.20
CA ALA A 16 -21.99 -20.82 -2.72
C ALA A 16 -22.12 -19.93 -3.95
N GLY A 17 -23.02 -20.25 -4.88
CA GLY A 17 -23.29 -19.45 -6.08
C GLY A 17 -23.89 -18.08 -5.77
N VAL A 18 -24.85 -18.00 -4.85
CA VAL A 18 -25.44 -16.71 -4.42
C VAL A 18 -24.41 -15.88 -3.64
N SER A 19 -23.60 -16.51 -2.80
CA SER A 19 -22.52 -15.84 -2.06
C SER A 19 -21.44 -15.28 -3.00
N GLN A 20 -21.16 -15.96 -4.11
CA GLN A 20 -20.25 -15.46 -5.16
C GLN A 20 -20.77 -14.23 -5.90
N LEU A 21 -22.08 -14.01 -5.91
CA LEU A 21 -22.68 -12.87 -6.59
C LEU A 21 -22.74 -11.61 -5.70
N VAL A 22 -22.82 -11.78 -4.37
CA VAL A 22 -23.09 -10.68 -3.42
C VAL A 22 -21.87 -10.29 -2.59
N ILE A 23 -20.99 -11.24 -2.22
CA ILE A 23 -19.84 -10.95 -1.37
C ILE A 23 -18.82 -10.02 -2.05
N PRO A 24 -18.40 -10.24 -3.32
CA PRO A 24 -17.44 -9.36 -3.97
C PRO A 24 -17.88 -7.89 -4.02
N PRO A 25 -19.09 -7.53 -4.54
CA PRO A 25 -19.45 -6.13 -4.64
C PRO A 25 -19.59 -5.44 -3.28
N VAL A 26 -20.09 -6.14 -2.24
CA VAL A 26 -20.20 -5.53 -0.90
C VAL A 26 -18.84 -5.28 -0.26
N ALA A 27 -17.87 -6.20 -0.45
CA ALA A 27 -16.52 -6.02 0.06
C ALA A 27 -15.79 -4.87 -0.65
N GLU A 28 -15.99 -4.74 -1.97
CA GLU A 28 -15.43 -3.68 -2.80
C GLU A 28 -15.91 -2.29 -2.36
N HIS A 29 -17.24 -2.08 -2.26
CA HIS A 29 -17.81 -0.79 -1.85
C HIS A 29 -17.31 -0.34 -0.47
N ARG A 30 -17.11 -1.28 0.46
CA ARG A 30 -16.63 -0.95 1.80
C ARG A 30 -15.18 -0.47 1.82
N ILE A 31 -14.35 -0.96 0.89
CA ILE A 31 -12.96 -0.51 0.76
C ILE A 31 -12.93 0.82 0.02
N ASP A 32 -13.74 0.97 -1.01
CA ASP A 32 -13.90 2.23 -1.76
C ASP A 32 -14.32 3.39 -0.84
N ASP A 33 -15.39 3.22 -0.05
CA ASP A 33 -15.85 4.22 0.92
C ASP A 33 -14.71 4.65 1.88
N ARG A 34 -13.91 3.68 2.36
CA ARG A 34 -12.79 3.98 3.27
C ARG A 34 -11.63 4.70 2.61
N LEU A 35 -11.37 4.42 1.33
CA LEU A 35 -10.33 5.09 0.57
C LEU A 35 -10.76 6.52 0.20
N THR A 36 -12.07 6.71 -0.04
CA THR A 36 -12.67 7.98 -0.44
C THR A 36 -13.20 8.83 0.72
N ASP A 37 -13.19 8.33 1.96
CA ASP A 37 -13.57 9.06 3.19
C ASP A 37 -12.84 10.42 3.33
N GLY A 38 -11.62 10.52 2.82
CA GLY A 38 -10.82 11.76 2.79
C GLY A 38 -10.97 12.61 1.53
N GLY A 39 -11.81 12.19 0.59
CA GLY A 39 -11.96 12.73 -0.76
C GLY A 39 -11.27 11.88 -1.83
N GLY A 40 -11.57 12.16 -3.10
CA GLY A 40 -11.05 11.45 -4.26
C GLY A 40 -12.01 10.38 -4.79
N THR A 41 -11.47 9.48 -5.61
CA THR A 41 -12.21 8.35 -6.20
C THR A 41 -11.36 7.09 -6.08
N ALA A 42 -11.92 6.00 -5.59
CA ALA A 42 -11.29 4.69 -5.70
C ALA A 42 -12.23 3.73 -6.45
N ASP A 43 -11.63 2.73 -7.08
CA ASP A 43 -12.30 1.61 -7.69
C ASP A 43 -11.54 0.37 -7.20
N VAL A 44 -12.27 -0.54 -6.58
CA VAL A 44 -11.70 -1.73 -5.96
C VAL A 44 -12.39 -2.92 -6.57
N SER A 45 -11.61 -3.86 -7.10
CA SER A 45 -12.09 -5.12 -7.66
C SER A 45 -11.45 -6.28 -6.91
N LEU A 46 -12.29 -7.14 -6.33
CA LEU A 46 -11.90 -8.33 -5.58
C LEU A 46 -12.40 -9.59 -6.29
N GLN A 47 -11.50 -10.54 -6.52
CA GLN A 47 -11.85 -11.84 -7.09
C GLN A 47 -11.38 -12.95 -6.16
N ALA A 48 -12.27 -13.91 -5.88
CA ALA A 48 -11.91 -15.12 -5.16
C ALA A 48 -12.80 -16.28 -5.59
N PHE A 49 -12.19 -17.45 -5.74
CA PHE A 49 -12.90 -18.70 -5.96
C PHE A 49 -12.41 -19.75 -4.95
N PRO A 50 -13.27 -20.19 -4.01
CA PRO A 50 -14.64 -19.72 -3.72
C PRO A 50 -14.69 -18.30 -3.10
N ALA A 51 -15.73 -17.51 -3.39
CA ALA A 51 -15.86 -16.12 -2.86
C ALA A 51 -15.93 -16.02 -1.33
N ALA A 52 -16.32 -17.09 -0.63
CA ALA A 52 -16.27 -17.15 0.83
C ALA A 52 -14.86 -16.92 1.39
N ARG A 53 -13.80 -17.16 0.60
CA ARG A 53 -12.41 -16.86 0.97
C ARG A 53 -12.18 -15.38 1.27
N LEU A 54 -12.92 -14.47 0.62
CA LEU A 54 -12.83 -13.03 0.88
C LEU A 54 -13.21 -12.66 2.31
N LEU A 55 -14.10 -13.45 2.96
CA LEU A 55 -14.47 -13.24 4.36
C LEU A 55 -13.31 -13.51 5.33
N PHE A 56 -12.31 -14.26 4.88
CA PHE A 56 -11.09 -14.56 5.62
C PHE A 56 -9.90 -13.70 5.17
N GLY A 57 -10.13 -12.73 4.27
CA GLY A 57 -9.08 -11.88 3.71
C GLY A 57 -8.28 -12.55 2.58
N GLU A 58 -8.79 -13.63 1.99
CA GLU A 58 -8.12 -14.37 0.93
C GLU A 58 -8.81 -14.23 -0.44
N GLY A 59 -8.04 -14.20 -1.52
CA GLY A 59 -8.59 -14.17 -2.88
C GLY A 59 -7.61 -14.55 -3.98
N SER A 60 -8.11 -14.65 -5.21
CA SER A 60 -7.27 -14.90 -6.39
C SER A 60 -6.72 -13.61 -7.01
N ARG A 61 -7.42 -12.48 -6.84
CA ARG A 61 -6.95 -11.17 -7.32
C ARG A 61 -7.52 -10.03 -6.48
N LEU A 62 -6.68 -9.08 -6.16
CA LEU A 62 -7.03 -7.76 -5.65
C LEU A 62 -6.54 -6.72 -6.67
N SER A 63 -7.44 -5.86 -7.13
CA SER A 63 -7.10 -4.69 -7.93
C SER A 63 -7.65 -3.44 -7.27
N VAL A 64 -6.82 -2.41 -7.13
CA VAL A 64 -7.20 -1.12 -6.55
C VAL A 64 -6.72 -0.03 -7.49
N THR A 65 -7.64 0.74 -8.05
CA THR A 65 -7.34 1.93 -8.84
C THR A 65 -7.86 3.15 -8.10
N GLY A 66 -7.10 4.23 -8.01
CA GLY A 66 -7.56 5.40 -7.27
C GLY A 66 -6.92 6.71 -7.71
N SER A 67 -7.63 7.81 -7.48
CA SER A 67 -7.15 9.15 -7.80
C SER A 67 -7.61 10.19 -6.78
N GLY A 68 -6.77 11.19 -6.51
CA GLY A 68 -7.18 12.33 -5.67
C GLY A 68 -7.39 11.98 -4.19
N LEU A 69 -6.82 10.86 -3.71
CA LEU A 69 -7.09 10.34 -2.39
C LEU A 69 -6.34 11.11 -1.30
N ALA A 70 -6.96 11.27 -0.13
CA ALA A 70 -6.29 11.80 1.06
C ALA A 70 -6.02 10.66 2.06
N LEU A 71 -4.96 9.89 1.80
CA LEU A 71 -4.61 8.73 2.60
C LEU A 71 -3.81 9.15 3.84
N GLY A 72 -4.42 9.06 5.02
CA GLY A 72 -3.70 9.26 6.26
C GLY A 72 -2.64 8.17 6.44
N VAL A 73 -1.39 8.56 6.76
CA VAL A 73 -0.34 7.61 7.16
C VAL A 73 -0.66 7.13 8.57
N GLN A 74 -1.70 6.31 8.78
CA GLN A 74 -1.91 5.65 10.07
C GLN A 74 -0.93 4.47 10.18
N GLN A 75 -0.52 4.12 11.41
CA GLN A 75 0.40 3.01 11.73
C GLN A 75 -0.25 1.63 11.45
N GLN A 76 -0.78 1.42 10.25
CA GLN A 76 -1.29 0.11 9.87
C GLN A 76 -0.13 -0.70 9.30
N SER A 77 0.59 -1.36 10.21
CA SER A 77 1.71 -2.26 9.91
C SER A 77 1.33 -3.53 9.14
N ASN A 78 0.02 -3.77 8.92
CA ASN A 78 -0.48 -5.07 8.43
C ASN A 78 -1.13 -4.95 7.04
N VAL A 79 -0.75 -3.96 6.23
CA VAL A 79 -1.27 -3.85 4.86
C VAL A 79 -0.76 -5.01 4.01
N PHE A 80 0.54 -5.31 4.07
CA PHE A 80 1.13 -6.42 3.31
C PHE A 80 0.60 -7.78 3.73
N ASP A 81 0.32 -8.01 5.02
CA ASP A 81 -0.38 -9.21 5.49
C ASP A 81 -1.72 -9.44 4.77
N LYS A 82 -2.49 -8.37 4.57
CA LYS A 82 -3.77 -8.44 3.87
C LYS A 82 -3.58 -8.67 2.38
N LEU A 83 -2.57 -8.03 1.78
CA LEU A 83 -2.23 -8.24 0.38
C LEU A 83 -1.78 -9.70 0.15
N ASP A 84 -1.05 -10.30 1.08
CA ASP A 84 -0.56 -11.68 1.03
C ASP A 84 -1.67 -12.74 1.01
N GLY A 85 -2.89 -12.39 1.43
CA GLY A 85 -4.05 -13.23 1.23
C GLY A 85 -4.47 -13.41 -0.24
N PHE A 86 -3.92 -12.61 -1.17
CA PHE A 86 -4.31 -12.62 -2.58
C PHE A 86 -3.26 -13.22 -3.51
N ASP A 87 -3.65 -14.10 -4.42
CA ASP A 87 -2.69 -14.69 -5.36
C ASP A 87 -2.06 -13.64 -6.31
N ARG A 88 -2.83 -12.59 -6.65
CA ARG A 88 -2.40 -11.48 -7.50
C ARG A 88 -2.82 -10.15 -6.90
N VAL A 89 -1.93 -9.17 -6.96
CA VAL A 89 -2.16 -7.81 -6.43
C VAL A 89 -1.80 -6.81 -7.51
N ASP A 90 -2.66 -5.83 -7.74
CA ASP A 90 -2.43 -4.72 -8.65
C ASP A 90 -3.01 -3.45 -8.02
N VAL A 91 -2.15 -2.51 -7.64
CA VAL A 91 -2.56 -1.27 -6.99
C VAL A 91 -1.99 -0.11 -7.78
N ASN A 92 -2.86 0.69 -8.39
CA ASN A 92 -2.55 1.90 -9.13
C ASN A 92 -3.21 3.11 -8.46
N LEU A 93 -2.44 3.94 -7.79
CA LEU A 93 -2.94 5.14 -7.14
C LEU A 93 -2.26 6.36 -7.74
N THR A 94 -3.05 7.39 -8.04
CA THR A 94 -2.54 8.63 -8.64
C THR A 94 -2.97 9.85 -7.85
N LYS A 95 -2.14 10.90 -7.85
CA LYS A 95 -2.47 12.21 -7.27
C LYS A 95 -3.04 12.12 -5.85
N PHE A 96 -2.36 11.43 -4.95
CA PHE A 96 -2.82 11.29 -3.56
C PHE A 96 -1.77 11.83 -2.60
N HIS A 97 -2.19 12.15 -1.38
CA HIS A 97 -1.29 12.54 -0.31
C HIS A 97 -1.13 11.41 0.69
N ALA A 98 0.12 11.15 1.09
CA ALA A 98 0.45 10.27 2.21
C ALA A 98 1.41 11.00 3.15
N GLY A 99 0.84 11.66 4.17
CA GLY A 99 1.63 12.42 5.14
C GLY A 99 2.30 13.63 4.47
N PRO A 100 3.62 13.85 4.63
CA PRO A 100 4.32 14.98 4.03
C PRO A 100 4.69 14.77 2.55
N PHE A 101 4.21 13.68 1.94
CA PHE A 101 4.52 13.32 0.56
C PHE A 101 3.29 13.52 -0.32
N ALA A 102 3.45 14.27 -1.40
CA ALA A 102 2.52 14.35 -2.51
C ALA A 102 2.92 13.28 -3.54
N ILE A 103 2.10 12.25 -3.70
CA ILE A 103 2.38 11.13 -4.59
C ILE A 103 1.68 11.36 -5.93
N ALA A 104 2.46 11.41 -7.00
CA ALA A 104 1.95 11.57 -8.35
C ALA A 104 1.41 10.23 -8.89
N ASN A 105 2.20 9.17 -8.74
CA ASN A 105 1.85 7.80 -9.09
C ASN A 105 2.44 6.82 -8.06
N PHE A 106 1.70 5.74 -7.83
CA PHE A 106 2.08 4.62 -7.00
C PHE A 106 1.52 3.36 -7.65
N ASP A 107 2.42 2.51 -8.08
CA ASP A 107 2.15 1.26 -8.78
C ASP A 107 2.77 0.13 -7.97
N LEU A 108 1.94 -0.75 -7.42
CA LEU A 108 2.36 -1.93 -6.69
C LEU A 108 1.74 -3.17 -7.33
N GLU A 109 2.58 -4.00 -7.94
CA GLU A 109 2.14 -5.22 -8.61
C GLU A 109 2.75 -6.45 -7.94
N ARG A 110 1.94 -7.51 -7.81
CA ARG A 110 2.42 -8.88 -7.60
C ARG A 110 1.70 -9.81 -8.57
N PRO A 111 2.38 -10.36 -9.59
CA PRO A 111 1.72 -11.14 -10.64
C PRO A 111 1.36 -12.58 -10.24
N ALA A 112 1.99 -13.11 -9.17
CA ALA A 112 1.75 -14.47 -8.67
C ALA A 112 2.13 -14.59 -7.17
N PRO A 113 1.61 -15.59 -6.43
CA PRO A 113 1.82 -15.70 -4.98
C PRO A 113 3.29 -15.78 -4.56
N SER A 114 4.13 -16.43 -5.37
CA SER A 114 5.56 -16.60 -5.12
C SER A 114 6.44 -15.50 -5.73
N ALA A 115 5.85 -14.58 -6.48
CA ALA A 115 6.58 -13.48 -7.11
C ALA A 115 6.85 -12.37 -6.09
N PRO A 116 7.98 -11.64 -6.23
CA PRO A 116 8.16 -10.41 -5.48
C PRO A 116 7.10 -9.38 -5.89
N TYR A 117 6.82 -8.45 -4.98
CA TYR A 117 6.11 -7.23 -5.31
C TYR A 117 7.04 -6.29 -6.06
N HIS A 118 6.54 -5.66 -7.10
CA HIS A 118 7.22 -4.60 -7.83
C HIS A 118 6.55 -3.27 -7.48
N LEU A 119 7.30 -2.35 -6.87
CA LEU A 119 6.84 -1.04 -6.47
C LEU A 119 7.52 0.03 -7.31
N VAL A 120 6.72 0.80 -8.04
CA VAL A 120 7.15 2.03 -8.71
C VAL A 120 6.36 3.20 -8.12
N SER A 121 7.04 4.25 -7.68
CA SER A 121 6.37 5.41 -7.10
C SER A 121 7.13 6.69 -7.38
N SER A 122 6.43 7.72 -7.86
CA SER A 122 6.95 9.10 -7.97
C SER A 122 6.20 9.98 -6.98
N SER A 123 6.95 10.59 -6.09
CA SER A 123 6.43 11.46 -5.06
C SER A 123 7.27 12.71 -4.94
N ARG A 124 6.73 13.71 -4.25
CA ARG A 124 7.41 14.97 -3.97
C ARG A 124 7.15 15.35 -2.54
N THR A 125 8.14 15.99 -1.93
CA THR A 125 8.00 16.57 -0.60
C THR A 125 8.67 17.93 -0.54
N THR A 126 8.43 18.70 0.52
CA THR A 126 9.15 19.94 0.78
C THR A 126 9.76 19.90 2.18
N PRO A 127 10.83 20.68 2.44
CA PRO A 127 11.37 20.82 3.80
C PRO A 127 10.31 21.27 4.81
N GLY A 128 9.34 22.10 4.39
CA GLY A 128 8.24 22.57 5.23
C GLY A 128 7.30 21.42 5.64
N ASP A 129 6.89 20.58 4.67
CA ASP A 129 6.02 19.43 4.93
C ASP A 129 6.67 18.44 5.90
N LEU A 130 7.97 18.18 5.72
CA LEU A 130 8.74 17.31 6.61
C LEU A 130 8.87 17.89 8.02
N ALA A 131 9.12 19.19 8.15
CA ALA A 131 9.21 19.87 9.44
C ALA A 131 7.87 19.82 10.19
N GLN A 132 6.77 20.12 9.50
CA GLN A 132 5.42 20.07 10.05
C GLN A 132 5.06 18.64 10.50
N TYR A 133 5.36 17.64 9.68
CA TYR A 133 5.13 16.25 10.01
C TYR A 133 5.96 15.76 11.20
N GLY A 134 7.25 16.13 11.25
CA GLY A 134 8.13 15.82 12.38
C GLY A 134 7.64 16.44 13.69
N ALA A 135 7.20 17.70 13.66
CA ALA A 135 6.61 18.37 14.82
C ALA A 135 5.31 17.68 15.28
N ALA A 136 4.41 17.36 14.35
CA ALA A 136 3.10 16.78 14.66
C ALA A 136 3.18 15.34 15.16
N ARG A 137 4.11 14.53 14.64
CA ARG A 137 4.14 13.08 14.88
C ARG A 137 5.19 12.62 15.87
N LEU A 138 6.29 13.37 16.00
CA LEU A 138 7.41 12.97 16.87
C LEU A 138 7.53 13.87 18.11
N GLY A 139 6.87 15.04 18.15
CA GLY A 139 7.04 16.01 19.24
C GLY A 139 8.49 16.49 19.40
N LEU A 140 9.33 16.28 18.38
CA LEU A 140 10.75 16.60 18.39
C LEU A 140 10.97 17.88 17.58
N PRO A 141 11.15 19.04 18.22
CA PRO A 141 11.65 20.22 17.52
C PRO A 141 13.09 19.95 17.06
N GLY A 142 13.34 19.92 15.74
CA GLY A 142 14.70 20.00 15.18
C GLY A 142 15.56 18.72 15.23
N GLY A 143 14.98 17.55 14.93
CA GLY A 143 15.73 16.29 14.84
C GLY A 143 16.89 16.28 13.83
N PRO A 144 17.84 15.32 13.89
CA PRO A 144 19.07 15.30 13.08
C PRO A 144 18.84 15.33 11.57
N LEU A 145 17.74 14.71 11.11
CA LEU A 145 17.34 14.73 9.70
C LEU A 145 17.00 16.15 9.22
N LEU A 146 16.37 16.97 10.07
CA LEU A 146 16.12 18.38 9.75
C LEU A 146 17.43 19.13 9.52
N ARG A 147 18.51 18.85 10.26
CA ARG A 147 19.80 19.53 10.05
C ARG A 147 20.44 19.20 8.70
N PHE A 148 20.40 17.93 8.29
CA PHE A 148 20.89 17.51 6.97
C PHE A 148 20.16 18.24 5.84
N PHE A 149 18.84 18.36 5.95
CA PHE A 149 18.03 19.06 4.94
C PHE A 149 18.08 20.59 5.09
N THR A 150 18.25 21.15 6.30
CA THR A 150 18.40 22.60 6.45
C THR A 150 19.74 23.09 5.93
N ASP A 151 20.85 22.38 6.18
CA ASP A 151 22.18 22.84 5.77
C ASP A 151 22.38 22.78 4.25
N GLN A 152 21.67 21.88 3.56
CA GLN A 152 21.77 21.73 2.10
C GLN A 152 20.59 22.35 1.33
N ALA A 153 19.50 22.72 2.01
CA ALA A 153 18.29 23.31 1.41
C ALA A 153 17.95 24.72 1.95
N LEU A 154 18.95 25.52 2.31
CA LEU A 154 18.79 26.97 2.49
C LEU A 154 18.47 27.64 1.14
N GLY A 155 17.23 27.46 0.68
CA GLY A 155 16.75 28.01 -0.57
C GLY A 155 15.40 27.46 -0.98
N SER A 156 14.33 28.07 -0.45
CA SER A 156 12.95 28.05 -0.95
C SER A 156 12.16 26.73 -0.84
N ASN A 157 10.83 26.87 -0.93
CA ASN A 157 9.78 25.84 -0.96
C ASN A 157 9.90 24.88 -2.18
N ARG A 158 11.13 24.49 -2.53
CA ARG A 158 11.45 23.63 -3.65
C ARG A 158 10.98 22.24 -3.35
N GLN A 159 10.18 21.72 -4.28
CA GLN A 159 9.76 20.34 -4.28
C GLN A 159 11.00 19.46 -4.48
N ILE A 160 11.20 18.54 -3.55
CA ILE A 160 12.21 17.50 -3.60
C ILE A 160 11.53 16.29 -4.25
N PRO A 161 11.83 15.95 -5.52
CA PRO A 161 11.30 14.74 -6.13
C PRO A 161 11.93 13.50 -5.49
N ILE A 162 11.10 12.49 -5.29
CA ILE A 162 11.47 11.19 -4.76
C ILE A 162 10.90 10.15 -5.71
N GLU A 163 11.77 9.37 -6.33
CA GLU A 163 11.37 8.27 -7.21
C GLU A 163 11.82 6.97 -6.57
N LEU A 164 10.95 5.97 -6.57
CA LEU A 164 11.21 4.64 -6.02
C LEU A 164 10.92 3.61 -7.11
N ASP A 165 11.84 2.67 -7.27
CA ASP A 165 11.70 1.50 -8.13
C ASP A 165 12.33 0.32 -7.38
N MET A 166 11.48 -0.52 -6.78
CA MET A 166 11.90 -1.51 -5.78
C MET A 166 11.20 -2.85 -5.97
N GLU A 167 11.96 -3.93 -5.79
CA GLU A 167 11.42 -5.26 -5.58
C GLU A 167 11.31 -5.54 -4.08
N LEU A 168 10.10 -5.86 -3.63
CA LEU A 168 9.77 -6.09 -2.24
C LEU A 168 9.29 -7.52 -2.05
N ARG A 169 9.55 -8.09 -0.88
CA ARG A 169 8.94 -9.33 -0.42
C ARG A 169 8.32 -9.10 0.94
N SER A 170 7.15 -9.69 1.14
CA SER A 170 6.54 -9.76 2.47
C SER A 170 7.03 -11.01 3.19
N ASP A 171 7.44 -10.86 4.45
CA ASP A 171 7.79 -11.95 5.37
C ASP A 171 6.99 -11.80 6.67
N GLY A 172 5.82 -12.45 6.71
CA GLY A 172 4.86 -12.32 7.80
C GLY A 172 4.39 -10.88 8.01
N GLY A 173 4.03 -10.20 6.92
CA GLY A 173 3.54 -8.82 6.93
C GLY A 173 4.62 -7.75 6.95
N ARG A 174 5.87 -8.16 7.19
CA ARG A 174 7.01 -7.26 7.18
C ARG A 174 7.57 -7.13 5.78
N VAL A 175 7.77 -5.89 5.35
CA VAL A 175 8.36 -5.60 4.05
C VAL A 175 9.87 -5.76 4.13
N VAL A 176 10.41 -6.61 3.26
CA VAL A 176 11.84 -6.79 3.02
C VAL A 176 12.15 -6.33 1.60
N VAL A 177 13.08 -5.39 1.46
CA VAL A 177 13.55 -4.96 0.14
C VAL A 177 14.52 -6.01 -0.39
N LEU A 178 14.21 -6.60 -1.55
CA LEU A 178 15.07 -7.58 -2.21
C LEU A 178 16.09 -6.88 -3.11
N SER A 179 15.61 -5.93 -3.92
CA SER A 179 16.42 -5.22 -4.89
C SER A 179 15.76 -3.87 -5.25
N GLY A 180 16.46 -3.05 -6.02
CA GLY A 180 16.00 -1.75 -6.45
C GLY A 180 16.57 -0.59 -5.62
N GLY A 181 16.06 0.60 -5.87
CA GLY A 181 16.61 1.82 -5.30
C GLY A 181 15.62 2.97 -5.38
N GLY A 182 16.09 4.14 -4.99
CA GLY A 182 15.34 5.36 -5.19
C GLY A 182 16.24 6.48 -5.63
N THR A 183 15.64 7.59 -6.03
CA THR A 183 16.33 8.85 -6.18
C THR A 183 15.69 9.88 -5.28
N VAL A 184 16.50 10.75 -4.68
CA VAL A 184 16.02 11.92 -3.93
C VAL A 184 16.67 13.14 -4.56
N ALA A 185 15.86 14.08 -5.04
CA ALA A 185 16.31 15.21 -5.84
C ALA A 185 17.14 14.81 -7.08
N GLY A 186 16.87 13.65 -7.68
CA GLY A 186 17.61 13.12 -8.84
C GLY A 186 18.96 12.46 -8.50
N TYR A 187 19.31 12.37 -7.22
CA TYR A 187 20.50 11.65 -6.76
C TYR A 187 20.12 10.24 -6.32
N PRO A 188 20.81 9.19 -6.79
CA PRO A 188 20.58 7.82 -6.33
C PRO A 188 20.71 7.72 -4.82
N THR A 189 19.75 7.09 -4.15
CA THR A 189 19.75 6.92 -2.69
C THR A 189 20.83 5.97 -2.17
N GLY A 190 21.53 5.24 -3.06
CA GLY A 190 22.73 4.43 -2.80
C GLY A 190 23.01 4.06 -1.31
N PRO A 191 24.20 4.35 -0.75
CA PRO A 191 24.56 3.95 0.63
C PRO A 191 23.74 4.63 1.75
N LEU A 192 22.84 5.57 1.44
CA LEU A 192 21.87 6.08 2.41
C LEU A 192 20.73 5.08 2.67
N ALA A 193 20.43 4.18 1.72
CA ALA A 193 19.54 3.06 1.93
C ALA A 193 20.07 2.09 3.01
N GLU A 194 21.38 1.83 3.05
CA GLU A 194 22.02 1.03 4.12
C GLU A 194 21.94 1.72 5.49
N LEU A 195 22.07 3.05 5.53
CA LEU A 195 21.97 3.86 6.75
C LEU A 195 20.52 3.93 7.29
N ILE A 196 19.52 3.99 6.40
CA ILE A 196 18.10 3.94 6.78
C ILE A 196 17.72 2.50 7.20
N THR A 197 18.21 1.48 6.50
CA THR A 197 17.96 0.07 6.80
C THR A 197 18.55 -0.32 8.15
N SER A 198 19.78 0.12 8.46
CA SER A 198 20.41 -0.13 9.77
C SER A 198 19.72 0.60 10.92
N THR A 199 19.09 1.75 10.68
CA THR A 199 18.41 2.52 11.74
C THR A 199 16.99 2.01 12.01
N ILE A 200 16.32 1.41 11.01
CA ILE A 200 14.97 0.86 11.14
C ILE A 200 14.99 -0.60 11.63
N ALA A 201 16.00 -1.39 11.26
CA ALA A 201 16.15 -2.77 11.73
C ALA A 201 16.41 -2.89 13.24
N VAL A 202 16.84 -1.82 13.90
CA VAL A 202 17.04 -1.78 15.36
C VAL A 202 15.72 -1.55 16.13
N ARG A 203 14.59 -1.35 15.44
CA ARG A 203 13.32 -0.98 16.09
C ARG A 203 12.11 -1.84 15.71
N LEU A 204 12.35 -3.02 15.17
CA LEU A 204 11.38 -4.12 15.12
C LEU A 204 11.58 -5.07 16.29
#